data_AF-A0A833QJN2-F1
#
_entry.id   AF-A0A833QJN2-F1
#
_cell.length_a   1.000
_cell.length_b   1.000
_cell.length_c   1.000
_cell.angle_alpha   90.00
_cell.angle_beta   90.00
_cell.angle_gamma   90.00
#
_symmetry.space_group_name_H-M   'P 1'
#
loop_
_entity.id
_entity.type
_entity.pdbx_description
1 polymer ?
#
loop_
_entity_poly.entity_id
_entity_poly.type
_entity_poly.pdbx_seq_one_letter_code
_entity_poly.pdbx_strand_id
1 'polypeptide(L)'
;MVVKKGTIEYLPKNCYRYVSCVVGCPVEGAISPSKVAYVAKALYEMGCYEISLGDTIGVGTPGTIIPMLVEVMSVVPREKIAVHFHDTYGQALSNILASLQMGIAAVDSSVAGLGGCPYAKGASGNVATEDVLYMLNGLGIKTNVDIDKVMDAGDYICKQLGRPSGSKAAVALAKVNEKI
;
A
#
# COMPACT_ATOMS: atom_id res chain seq x y z
N MET A 1 11.61 8.29 -1.29
CA MET A 1 12.97 8.74 -1.67
C MET A 1 12.87 9.39 -3.04
N VAL A 2 13.05 10.72 -3.15
CA VAL A 2 13.14 11.37 -4.47
C VAL A 2 14.50 11.00 -5.05
N VAL A 3 14.53 10.15 -6.09
CA VAL A 3 15.77 9.83 -6.80
C VAL A 3 16.14 11.02 -7.68
N LYS A 4 16.79 12.02 -7.10
CA LYS A 4 17.54 13.00 -7.88
C LYS A 4 18.83 12.33 -8.37
N LYS A 5 19.13 12.49 -9.66
CA LYS A 5 20.41 12.13 -10.30
C LYS A 5 21.59 12.50 -9.38
N GLY A 6 22.19 11.51 -8.75
CA GLY A 6 23.31 11.61 -7.83
C GLY A 6 23.57 10.23 -7.25
N THR A 7 24.81 9.79 -7.31
CA THR A 7 25.27 8.42 -6.97
C THR A 7 24.71 7.94 -5.63
N ILE A 8 24.02 6.79 -5.66
CA ILE A 8 23.43 6.16 -4.48
C ILE A 8 24.45 5.14 -3.93
N GLU A 9 25.54 5.59 -3.31
CA GLU A 9 26.69 4.72 -3.02
C GLU A 9 26.86 4.22 -1.58
N TYR A 10 25.99 4.57 -0.62
CA TYR A 10 26.16 4.13 0.79
C TYR A 10 24.86 3.70 1.45
N LEU A 11 24.33 2.57 1.03
CA LEU A 11 23.09 2.06 1.57
C LEU A 11 23.26 0.64 2.12
N PRO A 12 22.66 0.32 3.28
CA PRO A 12 22.71 -1.04 3.83
C PRO A 12 22.18 -2.02 2.79
N LYS A 13 22.98 -3.06 2.53
CA LYS A 13 22.51 -4.26 1.83
C LYS A 13 21.50 -4.97 2.74
N ASN A 14 20.48 -5.58 2.16
CA ASN A 14 19.42 -6.30 2.87
C ASN A 14 18.43 -5.40 3.64
N CYS A 15 17.75 -4.48 2.95
CA CYS A 15 16.69 -3.65 3.53
C CYS A 15 15.39 -3.67 2.71
N TYR A 16 14.30 -3.29 3.38
CA TYR A 16 13.01 -2.96 2.77
C TYR A 16 13.08 -1.54 2.21
N ARG A 17 12.65 -1.32 0.97
CA ARG A 17 12.66 0.01 0.35
C ARG A 17 11.35 0.39 -0.30
N TYR A 18 11.16 1.68 -0.43
CA TYR A 18 9.92 2.26 -0.91
C TYR A 18 10.16 3.15 -2.13
N VAL A 19 9.44 2.89 -3.22
CA VAL A 19 9.37 3.75 -4.40
C VAL A 19 8.04 4.49 -4.36
N SER A 20 8.10 5.81 -4.19
CA SER A 20 6.91 6.67 -4.18
C SER A 20 6.52 7.11 -5.59
N CYS A 21 5.25 7.48 -5.77
CA CYS A 21 4.72 8.05 -7.01
C CYS A 21 4.80 7.08 -8.21
N VAL A 22 4.49 5.79 -7.99
CA VAL A 22 4.65 4.75 -9.02
C VAL A 22 3.68 4.87 -10.21
N VAL A 23 2.60 5.64 -10.06
CA VAL A 23 1.62 5.88 -11.13
C VAL A 23 1.36 7.36 -11.37
N GLY A 24 1.52 8.19 -10.33
CA GLY A 24 1.32 9.62 -10.42
C GLY A 24 2.15 10.38 -9.38
N CYS A 25 2.61 11.56 -9.78
CA CYS A 25 3.32 12.51 -8.95
C CYS A 25 2.52 13.82 -8.89
N PRO A 26 2.35 14.45 -7.72
CA PRO A 26 1.61 15.70 -7.60
C PRO A 26 2.26 16.88 -8.36
N VAL A 27 3.53 16.73 -8.76
CA VAL A 27 4.29 17.74 -9.51
C VAL A 27 4.42 17.37 -10.98
N GLU A 28 4.85 16.13 -11.28
CA GLU A 28 5.14 15.69 -12.66
C GLU A 28 3.91 15.13 -13.39
N GLY A 29 2.81 14.87 -12.69
CA GLY A 29 1.64 14.20 -13.25
C GLY A 29 1.88 12.69 -13.42
N ALA A 30 1.47 12.14 -14.58
CA ALA A 30 1.57 10.70 -14.84
C ALA A 30 3.02 10.22 -14.89
N ILE A 31 3.30 9.08 -14.25
CA ILE A 31 4.63 8.47 -14.24
C ILE A 31 4.64 7.24 -15.15
N SER A 32 5.62 7.20 -16.06
CA SER A 32 5.82 6.06 -16.95
C SER A 32 6.23 4.80 -16.17
N PRO A 33 5.63 3.62 -16.44
CA PRO A 33 6.07 2.33 -15.89
C PRO A 33 7.57 2.09 -15.99
N SER A 34 8.19 2.46 -17.13
CA SER A 34 9.63 2.26 -17.36
C SER A 34 10.51 3.05 -16.40
N LYS A 35 10.07 4.22 -15.92
CA LYS A 35 10.78 4.99 -14.88
C LYS A 35 10.73 4.25 -13.55
N VAL A 36 9.60 3.64 -13.22
CA VAL A 36 9.43 2.86 -11.98
C VAL A 36 10.31 1.62 -12.01
N ALA A 37 10.29 0.87 -13.12
CA ALA A 37 11.12 -0.31 -13.31
C ALA A 37 12.62 0.03 -13.26
N TYR A 38 13.04 1.15 -13.85
CA TYR A 38 14.42 1.62 -13.74
C TYR A 38 14.84 1.81 -12.26
N VAL A 39 14.02 2.48 -11.46
CA VAL A 39 14.31 2.70 -10.03
C VAL A 39 14.25 1.39 -9.24
N ALA A 40 13.24 0.56 -9.47
CA ALA A 40 13.07 -0.73 -8.80
C ALA A 40 14.26 -1.66 -9.08
N LYS A 41 14.70 -1.74 -10.33
CA LYS A 41 15.90 -2.51 -10.72
C LYS A 41 17.13 -2.02 -9.98
N ALA A 42 17.37 -0.71 -9.96
CA ALA A 42 18.52 -0.14 -9.25
C ALA A 42 18.48 -0.50 -7.75
N LEU A 43 17.32 -0.38 -7.09
CA LEU A 43 17.18 -0.77 -5.69
C LEU A 43 17.42 -2.27 -5.47
N TYR A 44 16.93 -3.11 -6.38
CA TYR A 44 17.13 -4.55 -6.32
C TYR A 44 18.62 -4.93 -6.47
N GLU A 45 19.32 -4.35 -7.44
CA GLU A 45 20.77 -4.56 -7.67
C GLU A 45 21.63 -4.06 -6.50
N MET A 46 21.15 -3.09 -5.74
CA MET A 46 21.78 -2.63 -4.49
C MET A 46 21.62 -3.61 -3.32
N GLY A 47 20.88 -4.70 -3.50
CA GLY A 47 20.69 -5.76 -2.52
C GLY A 47 19.50 -5.55 -1.59
N CYS A 48 18.45 -4.84 -2.03
CA CYS A 48 17.19 -4.79 -1.28
C CYS A 48 16.50 -6.16 -1.31
N TYR A 49 16.02 -6.61 -0.16
CA TYR A 49 15.33 -7.91 -0.11
C TYR A 49 13.87 -7.80 -0.55
N GLU A 50 13.28 -6.60 -0.48
CA GLU A 50 11.91 -6.32 -0.89
C GLU A 50 11.75 -4.83 -1.20
N ILE A 51 10.93 -4.53 -2.22
CA ILE A 51 10.67 -3.19 -2.74
C ILE A 51 9.16 -2.96 -2.77
N SER A 52 8.71 -1.99 -1.98
CA SER A 52 7.33 -1.52 -1.98
C SER A 52 7.09 -0.47 -3.06
N LEU A 53 6.08 -0.71 -3.88
CA LEU A 53 5.64 0.16 -4.96
C LEU A 53 4.44 1.00 -4.50
N GLY A 54 4.71 2.28 -4.28
CA GLY A 54 3.83 3.21 -3.59
C GLY A 54 3.02 4.14 -4.48
N ASP A 55 1.70 3.99 -4.51
CA ASP A 55 0.77 5.02 -4.98
C ASP A 55 0.50 6.03 -3.86
N THR A 56 1.43 6.97 -3.71
CA THR A 56 1.47 7.96 -2.62
C THR A 56 0.26 8.89 -2.59
N ILE A 57 -0.36 9.14 -3.73
CA ILE A 57 -1.49 10.08 -3.84
C ILE A 57 -2.83 9.36 -4.04
N GLY A 58 -2.82 8.04 -4.26
CA GLY A 58 -4.02 7.21 -4.37
C GLY A 58 -4.77 7.40 -5.70
N VAL A 59 -4.10 7.88 -6.74
CA VAL A 59 -4.71 8.16 -8.07
C VAL A 59 -4.66 6.96 -9.01
N GLY A 60 -3.94 5.91 -8.62
CA GLY A 60 -3.81 4.68 -9.38
C GLY A 60 -5.15 3.99 -9.56
N THR A 61 -5.31 3.35 -10.71
CA THR A 61 -6.43 2.46 -11.01
C THR A 61 -5.85 1.13 -11.51
N PRO A 62 -6.63 0.05 -11.58
CA PRO A 62 -6.12 -1.21 -12.12
C PRO A 62 -5.51 -1.04 -13.53
N GLY A 63 -6.07 -0.14 -14.35
CA GLY A 63 -5.56 0.18 -15.68
C GLY A 63 -4.17 0.83 -15.70
N THR A 64 -3.72 1.48 -14.61
CA THR A 64 -2.37 2.05 -14.50
C THR A 64 -1.43 1.18 -13.67
N ILE A 65 -1.96 0.49 -12.65
CA ILE A 65 -1.20 -0.40 -11.78
C ILE A 65 -0.72 -1.65 -12.53
N ILE A 66 -1.57 -2.27 -13.34
CA ILE A 66 -1.19 -3.49 -14.08
C ILE A 66 -0.01 -3.24 -15.03
N PRO A 67 -0.02 -2.21 -15.92
CA PRO A 67 1.14 -1.91 -16.76
C PRO A 67 2.41 -1.59 -15.96
N MET A 68 2.26 -0.88 -14.85
CA MET A 68 3.38 -0.58 -13.94
C MET A 68 3.99 -1.87 -13.38
N LEU A 69 3.18 -2.79 -12.87
CA LEU A 69 3.64 -4.06 -12.34
C LEU A 69 4.25 -4.97 -13.42
N VAL A 70 3.67 -5.04 -14.62
CA VAL A 70 4.25 -5.80 -15.75
C VAL A 70 5.66 -5.35 -16.03
N GLU A 71 5.89 -4.03 -16.12
CA GLU A 71 7.21 -3.48 -16.42
C GLU A 71 8.19 -3.75 -15.27
N VAL A 72 7.79 -3.57 -14.01
CA VAL A 72 8.68 -3.82 -12.86
C VAL A 72 9.02 -5.31 -12.73
N MET A 73 8.06 -6.20 -12.94
CA MET A 73 8.28 -7.65 -12.88
C MET A 73 9.18 -8.18 -14.01
N SER A 74 9.38 -7.41 -15.08
CA SER A 74 10.35 -7.76 -16.13
C SER A 74 11.81 -7.65 -15.67
N VAL A 75 12.07 -6.93 -14.57
CA VAL A 75 13.42 -6.61 -14.07
C VAL A 75 13.65 -6.97 -12.60
N VAL A 76 12.58 -7.17 -11.81
CA VAL A 76 12.64 -7.58 -10.39
C VAL A 76 11.75 -8.80 -10.18
N PRO A 77 12.22 -9.87 -9.50
CA PRO A 77 11.37 -11.01 -9.19
C PRO A 77 10.16 -10.60 -8.36
N ARG A 78 8.97 -11.11 -8.68
CA ARG A 78 7.71 -10.72 -8.02
C ARG A 78 7.72 -11.00 -6.51
N GLU A 79 8.45 -12.00 -6.05
CA GLU A 79 8.62 -12.37 -4.63
C GLU A 79 9.43 -11.32 -3.85
N LYS A 80 9.96 -10.31 -4.55
CA LYS A 80 10.71 -9.17 -4.00
C LYS A 80 9.92 -7.87 -4.10
N ILE A 81 8.64 -7.94 -4.48
CA ILE A 81 7.78 -6.78 -4.71
C ILE A 81 6.66 -6.79 -3.67
N ALA A 82 6.51 -5.66 -3.00
CA ALA A 82 5.34 -5.31 -2.21
C ALA A 82 4.60 -4.14 -2.88
N VAL A 83 3.33 -3.95 -2.52
CA VAL A 83 2.53 -2.80 -3.00
C VAL A 83 2.00 -1.98 -1.83
N HIS A 84 2.00 -0.67 -1.99
CA HIS A 84 1.45 0.27 -1.02
C HIS A 84 0.52 1.25 -1.72
N PHE A 85 -0.77 1.14 -1.46
CA PHE A 85 -1.76 2.00 -2.11
C PHE A 85 -2.51 2.84 -1.10
N HIS A 86 -2.56 4.15 -1.37
CA HIS A 86 -3.42 5.05 -0.64
C HIS A 86 -4.86 4.94 -1.14
N ASP A 87 -5.82 5.06 -0.23
CA ASP A 87 -7.25 4.98 -0.53
C ASP A 87 -7.88 6.37 -0.76
N THR A 88 -7.08 7.39 -1.10
CA THR A 88 -7.52 8.78 -1.29
C THR A 88 -8.73 8.89 -2.22
N TYR A 89 -8.74 8.11 -3.30
CA TYR A 89 -9.81 8.08 -4.31
C TYR A 89 -10.60 6.75 -4.31
N GLY A 90 -10.54 5.98 -3.22
CA GLY A 90 -11.28 4.71 -3.09
C GLY A 90 -10.77 3.58 -4.00
N GLN A 91 -9.52 3.66 -4.45
CA GLN A 91 -8.93 2.71 -5.40
C GLN A 91 -8.02 1.67 -4.75
N ALA A 92 -7.75 1.76 -3.45
CA ALA A 92 -6.70 0.93 -2.87
C ALA A 92 -7.02 -0.57 -2.93
N LEU A 93 -8.23 -0.98 -2.54
CA LEU A 93 -8.62 -2.40 -2.56
C LEU A 93 -8.70 -2.97 -3.99
N SER A 94 -9.20 -2.20 -4.96
CA SER A 94 -9.24 -2.64 -6.36
C SER A 94 -7.83 -2.81 -6.93
N ASN A 95 -6.93 -1.90 -6.59
CA ASN A 95 -5.52 -2.00 -6.97
C ASN A 95 -4.83 -3.18 -6.28
N ILE A 96 -5.09 -3.43 -4.98
CA ILE A 96 -4.56 -4.61 -4.26
C ILE A 96 -5.05 -5.88 -4.93
N LEU A 97 -6.36 -6.00 -5.21
CA LEU A 97 -6.92 -7.17 -5.87
C LEU A 97 -6.26 -7.44 -7.21
N ALA A 98 -6.05 -6.40 -8.03
CA ALA A 98 -5.33 -6.51 -9.29
C ALA A 98 -3.88 -7.00 -9.08
N SER A 99 -3.16 -6.46 -8.09
CA SER A 99 -1.80 -6.91 -7.74
C SER A 99 -1.76 -8.37 -7.29
N LEU A 100 -2.72 -8.81 -6.47
CA LEU A 100 -2.84 -10.21 -6.03
C LEU A 100 -3.05 -11.16 -7.22
N GLN A 101 -3.88 -10.77 -8.19
CA GLN A 101 -4.11 -11.53 -9.43
C GLN A 101 -2.85 -11.65 -10.29
N MET A 102 -1.91 -10.70 -10.16
CA MET A 102 -0.59 -10.75 -10.79
C MET A 102 0.45 -11.55 -9.99
N GLY A 103 0.06 -12.09 -8.83
CA GLY A 103 0.91 -12.91 -7.97
C GLY A 103 1.76 -12.14 -6.97
N ILE A 104 1.48 -10.85 -6.74
CA ILE A 104 2.06 -10.11 -5.62
C ILE A 104 1.46 -10.64 -4.32
N ALA A 105 2.29 -10.89 -3.32
CA ALA A 105 1.87 -11.49 -2.05
C ALA A 105 2.14 -10.59 -0.82
N ALA A 106 2.80 -9.44 -1.01
CA ALA A 106 3.10 -8.48 0.04
C ALA A 106 2.35 -7.16 -0.21
N VAL A 107 1.60 -6.71 0.80
CA VAL A 107 0.74 -5.52 0.73
C VAL A 107 0.96 -4.70 2.00
N ASP A 108 1.28 -3.43 1.83
CA ASP A 108 1.36 -2.46 2.91
C ASP A 108 -0.03 -1.88 3.19
N SER A 109 -0.38 -1.81 4.47
CA SER A 109 -1.62 -1.21 4.96
C SER A 109 -1.39 -0.56 6.32
N SER A 110 -2.37 0.20 6.80
CA SER A 110 -2.29 0.89 8.09
C SER A 110 -3.52 0.58 8.93
N VAL A 111 -3.32 0.26 10.21
CA VAL A 111 -4.44 -0.04 11.12
C VAL A 111 -5.42 1.15 11.15
N ALA A 112 -6.72 0.91 11.17
CA ALA A 112 -7.78 1.92 11.17
C ALA A 112 -7.65 3.00 10.07
N GLY A 113 -6.96 2.69 8.97
CA GLY A 113 -6.64 3.68 7.93
C GLY A 113 -5.81 4.86 8.47
N LEU A 114 -4.90 4.60 9.42
CA LEU A 114 -4.00 5.64 9.94
C LEU A 114 -3.10 6.17 8.82
N GLY A 115 -2.88 7.47 8.82
CA GLY A 115 -2.31 8.19 7.69
C GLY A 115 -3.29 9.25 7.20
N GLY A 116 -2.85 9.99 6.18
CA GLY A 116 -3.52 11.23 5.76
C GLY A 116 -3.20 12.39 6.71
N CYS A 117 -3.32 13.61 6.20
CA CYS A 117 -3.12 14.80 7.02
C CYS A 117 -4.48 15.25 7.58
N PRO A 118 -4.67 15.36 8.91
CA PRO A 118 -5.91 15.89 9.51
C PRO A 118 -6.30 17.27 8.96
N TYR A 119 -5.31 18.03 8.48
CA TYR A 119 -5.48 19.36 7.91
C TYR A 119 -5.70 19.36 6.39
N ALA A 120 -5.45 18.25 5.69
CA ALA A 120 -5.73 18.10 4.26
C ALA A 120 -7.08 17.40 4.06
N LYS A 121 -8.15 18.20 4.04
CA LYS A 121 -9.52 17.72 3.82
C LYS A 121 -9.59 16.89 2.53
N GLY A 122 -9.92 15.60 2.65
CA GLY A 122 -10.18 14.71 1.52
C GLY A 122 -9.13 13.62 1.26
N ALA A 123 -7.96 13.66 1.91
CA ALA A 123 -6.98 12.58 1.80
C ALA A 123 -7.16 11.56 2.92
N SER A 124 -7.87 10.45 2.64
CA SER A 124 -7.99 9.31 3.56
C SER A 124 -6.63 8.71 3.94
N GLY A 125 -5.65 8.78 3.03
CA GLY A 125 -4.29 8.31 3.27
C GLY A 125 -4.15 6.83 2.95
N ASN A 126 -3.52 6.06 3.84
CA ASN A 126 -3.29 4.64 3.64
C ASN A 126 -4.59 3.84 3.60
N VAL A 127 -4.58 2.72 2.89
CA VAL A 127 -5.63 1.70 3.01
C VAL A 127 -5.68 1.12 4.42
N ALA A 128 -6.90 0.90 4.92
CA ALA A 128 -7.10 0.32 6.24
C ALA A 128 -6.78 -1.19 6.25
N THR A 129 -6.02 -1.64 7.24
CA THR A 129 -5.60 -3.05 7.35
C THR A 129 -6.80 -3.99 7.49
N GLU A 130 -7.81 -3.58 8.25
CA GLU A 130 -9.04 -4.30 8.48
C GLU A 130 -9.83 -4.50 7.18
N ASP A 131 -9.86 -3.48 6.30
CA ASP A 131 -10.53 -3.55 5.00
C ASP A 131 -9.79 -4.54 4.07
N VAL A 132 -8.45 -4.56 4.11
CA VAL A 132 -7.63 -5.53 3.38
C VAL A 132 -7.84 -6.94 3.92
N LEU A 133 -7.79 -7.13 5.24
CA LEU A 133 -8.01 -8.43 5.88
C LEU A 133 -9.41 -8.97 5.59
N TYR A 134 -10.43 -8.11 5.65
CA TYR A 134 -11.80 -8.48 5.30
C TYR A 134 -11.89 -9.04 3.87
N MET A 135 -11.28 -8.35 2.90
CA MET A 135 -11.21 -8.82 1.52
C MET A 135 -10.44 -10.14 1.39
N LEU A 136 -9.25 -10.23 1.98
CA LEU A 136 -8.39 -11.43 1.89
C LEU A 136 -9.06 -12.67 2.52
N ASN A 137 -9.69 -12.50 3.68
CA ASN A 137 -10.46 -13.55 4.34
C ASN A 137 -11.64 -14.01 3.47
N GLY A 138 -12.38 -13.06 2.87
CA GLY A 138 -13.48 -13.37 1.95
C GLY A 138 -13.03 -14.10 0.68
N LEU A 139 -11.80 -13.86 0.21
CA LEU A 139 -11.16 -14.57 -0.90
C LEU A 139 -10.56 -15.93 -0.49
N GLY A 140 -10.58 -16.29 0.79
CA GLY A 140 -9.95 -17.51 1.32
C GLY A 140 -8.42 -17.47 1.33
N ILE A 141 -7.82 -16.28 1.28
CA ILE A 141 -6.36 -16.10 1.32
C ILE A 141 -5.89 -16.06 2.77
N LYS A 142 -4.97 -16.97 3.11
CA LYS A 142 -4.44 -17.09 4.48
C LYS A 142 -3.39 -16.02 4.77
N THR A 143 -3.69 -15.14 5.73
CA THR A 143 -2.77 -14.09 6.22
C THR A 143 -2.12 -14.43 7.56
N ASN A 144 -2.69 -15.36 8.33
CA ASN A 144 -2.35 -15.61 9.75
C ASN A 144 -2.53 -14.40 10.68
N VAL A 145 -3.34 -13.41 10.27
CA VAL A 145 -3.65 -12.24 11.09
C VAL A 145 -5.07 -12.36 11.63
N ASP A 146 -5.21 -12.14 12.93
CA ASP A 146 -6.49 -12.12 13.63
C ASP A 146 -7.13 -10.74 13.48
N ILE A 147 -8.24 -10.66 12.73
CA ILE A 147 -8.89 -9.39 12.42
C ILE A 147 -9.45 -8.70 13.66
N ASP A 148 -9.92 -9.46 14.67
CA ASP A 148 -10.49 -8.89 15.88
C ASP A 148 -9.40 -8.18 16.71
N LYS A 149 -8.21 -8.78 16.81
CA LYS A 149 -7.06 -8.14 17.46
C LYS A 149 -6.56 -6.89 16.73
N VAL A 150 -6.67 -6.85 15.41
CA VAL A 150 -6.34 -5.65 14.63
C VAL A 150 -7.38 -4.55 14.87
N MET A 151 -8.66 -4.90 14.94
CA MET A 151 -9.73 -3.97 15.29
C MET A 151 -9.53 -3.40 16.71
N ASP A 152 -9.17 -4.22 17.70
CA ASP A 152 -8.85 -3.75 19.05
C ASP A 152 -7.70 -2.74 19.06
N ALA A 153 -6.63 -3.03 18.29
CA ALA A 153 -5.50 -2.11 18.14
C ALA A 153 -5.91 -0.80 17.45
N GLY A 154 -6.75 -0.88 16.42
CA GLY A 154 -7.32 0.27 15.71
C GLY A 154 -8.18 1.15 16.61
N ASP A 155 -9.06 0.53 17.40
CA ASP A 155 -9.91 1.23 18.35
C ASP A 155 -9.10 1.91 19.45
N TYR A 156 -8.07 1.25 19.98
CA TYR A 156 -7.16 1.85 20.95
C TYR A 156 -6.51 3.13 20.41
N ILE A 157 -5.86 3.06 19.25
CA ILE A 157 -5.13 4.21 18.71
C ILE A 157 -6.07 5.33 18.25
N CYS A 158 -7.24 5.00 17.68
CA CYS A 158 -8.26 5.97 17.34
C CYS A 158 -8.77 6.75 18.58
N LYS A 159 -8.98 6.07 19.71
CA LYS A 159 -9.32 6.72 20.98
C LYS A 159 -8.21 7.66 21.46
N GLN A 160 -6.95 7.25 21.39
CA GLN A 160 -5.81 8.11 21.77
C GLN A 160 -5.69 9.35 20.89
N LEU A 161 -5.97 9.22 19.59
CA LEU A 161 -5.91 10.32 18.63
C LEU A 161 -7.18 11.18 18.58
N GLY A 162 -8.24 10.80 19.32
CA GLY A 162 -9.51 11.50 19.31
C GLY A 162 -10.17 11.54 17.93
N ARG A 163 -9.98 10.50 17.10
CA ARG A 163 -10.56 10.40 15.75
C ARG A 163 -11.27 9.06 15.55
N PRO A 164 -12.32 8.99 14.71
CA PRO A 164 -12.95 7.72 14.35
C PRO A 164 -11.99 6.84 13.53
N SER A 165 -12.30 5.54 13.44
CA SER A 165 -11.61 4.62 12.54
C SER A 165 -11.90 4.98 11.08
N GLY A 166 -10.86 4.92 10.24
CA GLY A 166 -10.96 5.05 8.79
C GLY A 166 -11.33 3.74 8.08
N SER A 167 -11.32 2.61 8.79
CA SER A 167 -11.74 1.32 8.24
C SER A 167 -13.25 1.25 8.11
N LYS A 168 -13.74 0.89 6.91
CA LYS A 168 -15.17 0.63 6.70
C LYS A 168 -15.58 -0.71 7.30
N ALA A 169 -14.72 -1.73 7.21
CA ALA A 169 -14.96 -3.05 7.76
C ALA A 169 -15.08 -3.00 9.29
N ALA A 170 -14.13 -2.37 9.98
CA ALA A 170 -14.14 -2.25 11.44
C ALA A 170 -15.42 -1.55 11.93
N VAL A 171 -15.81 -0.43 11.30
CA VAL A 171 -17.03 0.31 11.66
C VAL A 171 -18.29 -0.52 11.47
N ALA A 172 -18.35 -1.35 10.43
CA ALA A 172 -19.50 -2.22 10.18
C ALA A 172 -19.54 -3.42 11.14
N LEU A 173 -18.40 -4.08 11.36
CA LEU A 173 -18.27 -5.26 12.22
C LEU A 173 -18.51 -4.92 13.70
N ALA A 174 -18.04 -3.76 14.18
CA ALA A 174 -18.27 -3.33 15.56
C ALA A 174 -19.77 -3.23 15.91
N LYS A 175 -20.60 -2.75 14.97
CA LYS A 175 -22.06 -2.64 15.15
C LYS A 175 -22.80 -3.98 15.18
N VAL A 176 -22.20 -5.03 14.61
CA VAL A 176 -22.76 -6.38 14.67
C VAL A 176 -22.48 -6.98 16.04
N ASN A 177 -21.29 -6.76 16.58
CA ASN A 177 -20.88 -7.28 17.89
C ASN A 177 -21.62 -6.62 19.06
N GLU A 178 -22.09 -5.39 18.93
CA GLU A 178 -22.93 -4.72 19.95
C GLU A 178 -24.37 -5.28 20.05
N LYS A 179 -24.81 -6.10 19.10
CA LYS A 179 -26.18 -6.62 19.02
C LYS A 179 -26.35 -8.07 19.52
N ILE A 180 -25.31 -8.65 20.12
CA ILE A 180 -25.32 -9.99 20.72
C ILE A 180 -25.15 -9.87 22.23
#